data_AF-A0AAD7HPR8-F1
#
_entry.id   AF-A0AAD7HPR8-F1
#
_cell.length_a   1.000
_cell.length_b   1.000
_cell.length_c   1.000
_cell.angle_alpha   90.00
_cell.angle_beta   90.00
_cell.angle_gamma   90.00
#
_symmetry.space_group_name_H-M   'P 1'
#
loop_
_entity.id
_entity.type
_entity.pdbx_description
1 polymer ?
#
loop_
_entity_poly.entity_id
_entity_poly.type
_entity_poly.pdbx_seq_one_letter_code
_entity_poly.pdbx_strand_id
1 'polypeptide(L)'
;MSHFAQLRQHLLELESSFARHTERLRFIQQRRDMVNQMLDSVIYPVLTLPPEIISEIFLHLLAMAPDDEPHPSHAPLLVMNVCKQWRHIAIATPQLW
;
A
#
# COMPACT_ATOMS: atom_id res chain seq x y z
N MET A 1 15.50 -35.80 -42.93
CA MET A 1 15.62 -36.43 -41.58
C MET A 1 16.09 -35.46 -40.48
N SER A 2 16.68 -34.29 -40.75
CA SER A 2 17.18 -33.37 -39.68
C SER A 2 16.13 -32.48 -39.02
N HIS A 3 15.02 -32.16 -39.70
CA HIS A 3 13.99 -31.26 -39.16
C HIS A 3 13.34 -31.78 -37.86
N PHE A 4 13.06 -33.08 -37.76
CA PHE A 4 12.50 -33.68 -36.54
C PHE A 4 13.48 -33.64 -35.36
N ALA A 5 14.79 -33.75 -35.63
CA ALA A 5 15.82 -33.61 -34.59
C ALA A 5 15.92 -32.16 -34.09
N GLN A 6 15.85 -31.18 -34.99
CA GLN A 6 15.81 -29.76 -34.64
C GLN A 6 14.58 -29.40 -33.80
N LEU A 7 13.38 -29.90 -34.15
CA LEU A 7 12.17 -29.67 -33.34
C LEU A 7 12.28 -30.27 -31.94
N ARG A 8 12.85 -31.48 -31.82
CA ARG A 8 13.08 -32.12 -30.51
C ARG A 8 14.05 -31.31 -29.66
N GLN A 9 15.14 -30.82 -30.25
CA GLN A 9 16.10 -29.98 -29.54
C GLN A 9 15.46 -28.67 -29.06
N HIS A 10 14.69 -28.00 -29.92
CA HIS A 10 14.00 -26.77 -29.56
C HIS A 10 12.95 -26.97 -28.45
N LEU A 11 12.26 -28.11 -28.45
CA LEU A 11 11.31 -28.47 -27.39
C LEU A 11 12.04 -28.63 -26.05
N LEU A 12 13.19 -29.32 -26.02
CA LEU A 12 14.01 -29.48 -24.81
C LEU A 12 14.53 -28.14 -24.27
N GLU A 13 14.93 -27.23 -25.16
CA GLU A 13 15.36 -25.88 -24.80
C GLU A 13 14.20 -25.07 -24.19
N LEU A 14 13.00 -25.16 -24.77
CA LEU A 14 11.79 -24.52 -24.24
C LEU A 14 11.39 -25.08 -22.88
N GLU A 15 11.39 -26.40 -22.70
CA GLU A 15 11.09 -27.06 -21.42
C GLU A 15 12.08 -26.63 -20.33
N SER A 16 13.37 -26.58 -20.65
CA SER A 16 14.41 -26.10 -19.73
C SER A 16 14.20 -24.63 -19.35
N SER A 17 13.81 -23.80 -20.33
CA SER A 17 13.48 -22.39 -20.08
C SER A 17 12.23 -22.27 -19.20
N PHE A 18 11.17 -23.04 -19.46
CA PHE A 18 9.94 -23.03 -18.67
C PHE A 18 10.20 -23.48 -17.22
N ALA A 19 10.98 -24.54 -17.03
CA ALA A 19 11.37 -25.02 -15.71
C ALA A 19 12.10 -23.93 -14.91
N ARG A 20 13.06 -23.25 -15.55
CA ARG A 20 13.79 -22.12 -14.93
C ARG A 20 12.88 -20.96 -14.56
N HIS A 21 11.94 -20.56 -15.44
CA HIS A 21 11.03 -19.46 -15.15
C HIS A 21 10.04 -19.81 -14.03
N THR A 22 9.54 -21.05 -14.03
CA THR A 22 8.66 -21.54 -12.96
C THR A 22 9.36 -21.51 -11.60
N GLU A 23 10.63 -21.92 -11.55
CA GLU A 23 11.41 -21.85 -10.31
C GLU A 23 11.63 -20.41 -9.84
N ARG A 24 11.95 -19.50 -10.77
CA ARG A 24 12.07 -18.06 -10.45
C ARG A 24 10.75 -17.47 -9.94
N LEU A 25 9.62 -17.83 -10.54
CA LEU A 25 8.30 -17.38 -10.11
C LEU A 25 8.00 -17.89 -8.70
N ARG A 26 8.26 -19.17 -8.43
CA ARG A 26 8.08 -19.77 -7.11
C ARG A 26 8.90 -19.03 -6.05
N PHE A 27 10.17 -18.76 -6.32
CA PHE A 27 11.03 -18.03 -5.38
C PHE A 27 10.51 -16.62 -5.08
N ILE A 28 10.11 -15.87 -6.10
CA ILE A 28 9.58 -14.51 -5.91
C ILE A 28 8.24 -14.54 -5.17
N GLN A 29 7.37 -15.50 -5.49
CA GLN A 29 6.08 -15.68 -4.81
C GLN A 29 6.27 -16.02 -3.33
N GLN A 30 7.19 -16.93 -2.99
CA GLN A 30 7.52 -17.24 -1.60
C GLN A 30 7.99 -16.00 -0.84
N ARG A 31 8.87 -15.19 -1.44
CA ARG A 31 9.31 -13.93 -0.83
C ARG A 31 8.15 -12.95 -0.64
N ARG A 32 7.26 -12.82 -1.63
CA ARG A 32 6.05 -11.99 -1.54
C ARG A 32 5.17 -12.45 -0.38
N ASP A 33 4.93 -13.75 -0.28
CA ASP A 33 4.05 -14.32 0.73
C ASP A 33 4.62 -14.17 2.14
N MET A 34 5.94 -14.32 2.30
CA MET A 34 6.62 -14.01 3.57
C MET A 34 6.43 -12.55 3.98
N VAL A 35 6.61 -11.61 3.06
CA VAL A 35 6.42 -10.18 3.35
C VAL A 35 4.96 -9.87 3.68
N ASN A 36 4.01 -10.44 2.94
CA ASN A 36 2.58 -10.26 3.23
C ASN A 36 2.21 -10.80 4.62
N GLN A 37 2.71 -11.98 5.00
CA GLN A 37 2.49 -12.52 6.35
C GLN A 37 3.06 -11.61 7.44
N MET A 38 4.22 -11.00 7.21
CA MET A 38 4.76 -10.00 8.14
C MET A 38 3.84 -8.79 8.23
N LEU A 39 3.37 -8.26 7.10
CA LEU A 39 2.47 -7.10 7.05
C LEU A 39 1.11 -7.38 7.71
N ASP A 40 0.56 -8.58 7.57
CA ASP A 40 -0.72 -8.97 8.19
C ASP A 40 -0.66 -8.95 9.73
N SER A 41 0.54 -9.09 10.32
CA SER A 41 0.74 -8.97 11.77
C SER A 41 0.86 -7.52 12.25
N VAL A 42 1.05 -6.57 11.34
CA VAL A 42 1.17 -5.15 11.68
C VAL A 42 -0.22 -4.57 11.91
N ILE A 43 -0.45 -4.10 13.12
CA ILE A 43 -1.65 -3.30 13.41
C ILE A 43 -1.40 -1.90 12.88
N TYR A 44 -2.37 -1.38 12.12
CA TYR A 44 -2.40 0.00 11.67
C TYR A 44 -3.52 0.72 12.42
N PRO A 45 -3.27 1.24 13.65
CA PRO A 45 -4.32 1.85 14.47
C PRO A 45 -5.10 2.92 13.70
N VAL A 46 -4.41 3.72 12.89
CA VAL A 46 -5.03 4.74 12.03
C VAL A 46 -6.10 4.22 11.06
N LEU A 47 -6.06 2.93 10.70
CA LEU A 47 -7.05 2.28 9.83
C LEU A 47 -8.19 1.63 10.62
N THR A 48 -8.03 1.42 11.93
CA THR A 48 -9.00 0.74 12.80
C THR A 48 -9.64 1.67 13.84
N LEU A 49 -9.10 2.87 14.03
CA LEU A 49 -9.64 3.86 14.95
C LEU A 49 -11.03 4.33 14.49
N PRO A 50 -11.98 4.49 15.43
CA PRO A 50 -13.25 5.14 15.15
C PRO A 50 -13.02 6.57 14.60
N PRO A 51 -13.91 7.06 13.71
CA PRO A 51 -13.79 8.39 13.16
C PRO A 51 -13.75 9.48 14.24
N GLU A 52 -14.43 9.29 15.37
CA GLU A 52 -14.45 10.23 16.50
C GLU A 52 -13.06 10.41 17.13
N ILE A 53 -12.30 9.32 17.27
CA ILE A 53 -10.93 9.38 17.81
C ILE A 53 -10.00 10.08 16.81
N ILE A 54 -10.18 9.82 15.52
CA ILE A 54 -9.41 10.48 14.46
C ILE A 54 -9.73 11.99 14.43
N SER A 55 -10.99 12.38 14.57
CA SER A 55 -11.41 13.77 14.69
C SER A 55 -10.76 14.46 15.89
N GLU A 56 -10.74 13.82 17.07
CA GLU A 56 -10.09 14.37 18.26
C GLU A 56 -8.57 14.59 18.04
N ILE A 57 -7.90 13.63 17.40
CA ILE A 57 -6.50 13.78 17.00
C ILE A 57 -6.31 15.01 16.09
N PHE A 58 -7.21 15.22 15.12
CA PHE A 58 -7.14 16.36 14.22
C PHE A 58 -7.33 17.70 14.95
N LEU A 59 -8.19 17.75 15.96
CA LEU A 59 -8.41 18.96 16.77
C LEU A 59 -7.17 19.32 17.57
N HIS A 60 -6.47 18.33 18.12
CA HIS A 60 -5.18 18.56 18.77
C HIS A 60 -4.12 19.05 17.80
N LEU A 61 -4.11 18.56 16.54
CA LEU A 61 -3.19 19.06 15.51
C LEU A 61 -3.50 20.51 15.12
N LEU A 62 -4.78 20.90 15.07
CA LEU A 62 -5.21 22.27 14.79
C LEU A 62 -4.73 23.24 15.87
N ALA A 63 -4.85 22.87 17.14
CA ALA A 63 -4.39 23.70 18.27
C ALA A 63 -2.87 23.95 18.29
N MET A 64 -2.08 23.17 17.54
CA MET A 64 -0.63 23.32 17.40
C MET A 64 -0.22 24.13 16.16
N ALA A 65 -1.16 24.53 15.30
CA ALA A 65 -0.85 25.26 14.08
C ALA A 65 -0.39 26.70 14.43
N PRO A 66 0.71 27.18 13.82
CA PRO A 66 1.30 28.47 14.16
C PRO A 66 0.50 29.69 13.64
N ASP A 67 -0.46 29.50 12.74
CA ASP A 67 -1.18 30.58 12.05
C ASP A 67 -2.69 30.31 12.02
N ASP A 68 -3.51 31.37 12.16
CA ASP A 68 -4.97 31.34 12.00
C ASP A 68 -5.40 31.28 10.51
N GLU A 69 -4.44 31.28 9.58
CA GLU A 69 -4.71 31.24 8.14
C GLU A 69 -4.65 29.81 7.57
N PRO A 70 -5.56 29.45 6.65
CA PRO A 70 -5.58 28.13 6.04
C PRO A 70 -4.34 27.91 5.17
N HIS A 71 -3.47 27.01 5.63
CA HIS A 71 -2.22 26.67 4.94
C HIS A 71 -2.18 25.17 4.61
N PRO A 72 -1.73 24.75 3.41
CA PRO A 72 -1.72 23.34 3.01
C PRO A 72 -0.83 22.44 3.86
N SER A 73 0.14 23.01 4.57
CA SER A 73 1.02 22.29 5.50
C SER A 73 0.52 22.29 6.95
N HIS A 74 -0.65 22.85 7.23
CA HIS A 74 -1.26 22.90 8.56
C HIS A 74 -2.62 22.20 8.56
N ALA A 75 -3.05 21.71 9.73
CA ALA A 75 -4.40 21.19 9.90
C ALA A 75 -5.42 22.34 9.68
N PRO A 76 -6.61 22.05 9.13
CA PRO A 76 -7.09 20.73 8.71
C PRO A 76 -6.64 20.29 7.30
N LEU A 77 -6.09 21.19 6.47
CA LEU A 77 -5.77 20.88 5.07
C LEU A 77 -4.71 19.79 4.91
N LEU A 78 -3.72 19.76 5.81
CA LEU A 78 -2.66 18.74 5.83
C LEU A 78 -3.24 17.32 5.95
N VAL A 79 -4.15 17.10 6.91
CA VAL A 79 -4.68 15.75 7.18
C VAL A 79 -5.58 15.26 6.04
N MET A 80 -6.20 16.17 5.30
CA MET A 80 -7.00 15.85 4.11
C MET A 80 -6.14 15.31 2.94
N ASN A 81 -4.82 15.47 2.98
CA ASN A 81 -3.91 15.01 1.92
C ASN A 81 -3.33 13.60 2.19
N VAL A 82 -3.61 13.00 3.35
CA VAL A 82 -3.09 11.67 3.72
C VAL A 82 -3.81 10.55 2.96
N CYS A 83 -5.13 10.47 3.09
CA CYS A 83 -5.94 9.46 2.41
C CYS A 83 -7.40 9.91 2.26
N LYS A 84 -8.20 9.14 1.49
CA LYS A 84 -9.63 9.43 1.29
C LYS A 84 -10.43 9.41 2.60
N GLN A 85 -10.14 8.46 3.49
CA GLN A 85 -10.85 8.33 4.77
C GLN A 85 -10.61 9.55 5.67
N TRP A 86 -9.36 9.97 5.82
CA TRP A 86 -8.99 11.15 6.61
C TRP A 86 -9.64 12.43 6.06
N ARG A 87 -9.68 12.57 4.73
CA ARG A 87 -10.39 13.68 4.09
C ARG A 87 -11.88 13.69 4.44
N HIS A 88 -12.56 12.54 4.37
CA HIS A 88 -13.97 12.47 4.73
C HIS A 88 -14.20 12.81 6.20
N ILE A 89 -13.37 12.31 7.11
CA ILE A 89 -13.46 12.59 8.54
C ILE A 89 -13.25 14.09 8.81
N ALA A 90 -12.23 14.70 8.21
CA ALA A 90 -11.96 16.14 8.37
C ALA A 90 -13.11 17.03 7.86
N ILE A 91 -13.69 16.69 6.70
CA ILE A 91 -14.88 17.40 6.17
C ILE A 91 -16.09 17.20 7.09
N ALA A 92 -16.27 16.00 7.66
CA ALA A 92 -17.38 15.67 8.53
C ALA A 92 -17.20 16.17 9.99
N THR A 93 -16.09 16.87 10.30
CA THR A 93 -15.81 17.40 11.64
C THR A 93 -15.88 18.93 11.62
N PRO A 94 -17.03 19.55 11.96
CA PRO A 94 -17.24 20.99 11.83
C PRO A 94 -16.28 21.83 12.67
N GLN A 95 -15.80 21.30 13.79
CA GLN A 95 -14.88 21.98 14.72
C GLN A 95 -13.49 22.27 14.13
N LEU A 96 -13.17 21.72 12.96
CA LEU A 96 -11.92 21.96 12.24
C LEU A 96 -11.95 23.21 11.33
N TRP A 97 -13.11 23.84 11.17
CA TRP A 97 -13.37 24.95 10.25
C TRP A 97 -13.93 26.16 11.00
#